data_AF-A0A517U5N2-F1
#
_entry.id   AF-A0A517U5N2-F1
#
_cell.length_a   1.000
_cell.length_b   1.000
_cell.length_c   1.000
_cell.angle_alpha   90.00
_cell.angle_beta   90.00
_cell.angle_gamma   90.00
#
_symmetry.space_group_name_H-M   'P 1'
#
loop_
_entity.id
_entity.type
_entity.pdbx_description
1 polymer ?
#
loop_
_entity_poly.entity_id
_entity_poly.type
_entity_poly.pdbx_seq_one_letter_code
_entity_poly.pdbx_strand_id
1 'polypeptide(L)'
;MQWLAGATATHDRSLGESGSTEDALALAKEIYEAGAVKVLAVDIEVYGDDEDEEGLGQNTGRLVIELPNAPADRSRVFDWVAAVSESHGFDPYEDIGQTHLFVMLD
;
A
#
# COMPACT_ATOMS: atom_id res chain seq x y z
N MET A 1 -2.21 -6.80 -7.43
CA MET A 1 -0.89 -6.19 -7.75
C MET A 1 -0.80 -5.65 -9.20
N GLN A 2 -1.93 -5.34 -9.85
CA GLN A 2 -1.91 -4.98 -11.28
C GLN A 2 -1.20 -3.64 -11.56
N TRP A 3 -1.30 -2.66 -10.66
CA TRP A 3 -0.66 -1.36 -10.84
C TRP A 3 0.86 -1.46 -10.82
N LEU A 4 1.46 -2.08 -9.79
CA LEU A 4 2.92 -2.30 -9.69
C LEU A 4 3.48 -3.09 -10.89
N ALA A 5 2.72 -4.04 -11.43
CA ALA A 5 3.13 -4.80 -12.62
C ALA A 5 3.24 -3.96 -13.91
N GLY A 6 2.76 -2.71 -13.89
CA GLY A 6 2.92 -1.78 -15.00
C GLY A 6 4.21 -0.97 -14.97
N ALA A 7 5.11 -1.20 -14.00
CA ALA A 7 6.43 -0.58 -14.02
C ALA A 7 7.26 -1.05 -15.23
N THR A 8 8.11 -0.16 -15.74
CA THR A 8 9.02 -0.43 -16.86
C THR A 8 10.47 -0.10 -16.47
N ALA A 9 11.42 -0.37 -17.35
CA ALA A 9 12.83 -0.03 -17.11
C ALA A 9 13.09 1.47 -16.95
N THR A 10 12.17 2.33 -17.42
CA THR A 10 12.29 3.79 -17.37
C THR A 10 11.19 4.46 -16.55
N HIS A 11 10.19 3.70 -16.09
CA HIS A 11 9.06 4.20 -15.30
C HIS A 11 8.84 3.30 -14.09
N ASP A 12 9.35 3.73 -12.94
CA ASP A 12 9.13 3.04 -11.66
C ASP A 12 7.68 3.17 -11.20
N ARG A 13 7.18 2.14 -10.49
CA ARG A 13 6.02 2.28 -9.60
C ARG A 13 6.38 1.79 -8.19
N SER A 14 6.22 2.64 -7.20
CA SER A 14 6.67 2.41 -5.81
C SER A 14 5.58 2.72 -4.78
N LEU A 15 5.78 2.27 -3.53
CA LEU A 15 4.87 2.48 -2.40
C LEU A 15 5.61 3.14 -1.22
N GLY A 16 5.15 4.32 -0.79
CA GLY A 16 5.77 5.10 0.28
C GLY A 16 7.26 5.30 0.05
N GLU A 17 8.07 5.06 1.08
CA GLU A 17 9.52 5.18 1.01
C GLU A 17 10.24 4.00 0.31
N SER A 18 9.53 3.08 -0.35
CA SER A 18 10.17 1.99 -1.08
C SER A 18 11.06 2.54 -2.19
N GLY A 19 12.33 2.14 -2.22
CA GLY A 19 13.29 2.60 -3.23
C GLY A 19 13.15 1.95 -4.60
N SER A 20 12.24 0.98 -4.75
CA SER A 20 12.04 0.25 -6.00
C SER A 20 10.66 -0.42 -6.09
N THR A 21 10.23 -0.75 -7.32
CA THR A 21 9.05 -1.60 -7.55
C THR A 21 9.17 -2.99 -6.92
N GLU A 22 10.36 -3.56 -6.79
CA GLU A 22 10.56 -4.87 -6.16
C GLU A 22 10.22 -4.80 -4.66
N ASP A 23 10.70 -3.76 -3.98
CA ASP A 23 10.38 -3.52 -2.57
C ASP A 23 8.87 -3.26 -2.38
N ALA A 24 8.26 -2.48 -3.28
CA ALA A 24 6.82 -2.24 -3.27
C ALA A 24 6.01 -3.54 -3.47
N LEU A 25 6.48 -4.46 -4.31
CA LEU A 25 5.85 -5.77 -4.50
C LEU A 25 5.99 -6.65 -3.25
N ALA A 26 7.13 -6.61 -2.57
CA ALA A 26 7.34 -7.32 -1.32
C ALA A 26 6.39 -6.79 -0.23
N LEU A 27 6.29 -5.47 -0.07
CA LEU A 27 5.36 -4.83 0.85
C LEU A 27 3.90 -5.22 0.54
N ALA A 28 3.50 -5.14 -0.73
CA ALA A 28 2.15 -5.54 -1.14
C ALA A 28 1.87 -7.01 -0.81
N LYS A 29 2.86 -7.89 -1.00
CA LYS A 29 2.75 -9.31 -0.66
C LYS A 29 2.57 -9.54 0.82
N GLU A 30 3.30 -8.84 1.69
CA GLU A 30 3.13 -8.93 3.15
C GLU A 30 1.69 -8.59 3.58
N ILE A 31 1.10 -7.56 2.97
CA ILE A 31 -0.30 -7.17 3.25
C ILE A 31 -1.27 -8.28 2.85
N TYR A 32 -1.08 -8.92 1.69
CA TYR A 32 -1.91 -10.06 1.27
C TYR A 32 -1.69 -11.29 2.16
N GLU A 33 -0.45 -11.56 2.59
CA GLU A 33 -0.13 -12.67 3.51
C GLU A 33 -0.71 -12.46 4.92
N ALA A 34 -0.87 -11.20 5.35
CA ALA A 34 -1.60 -10.84 6.56
C ALA A 34 -3.10 -11.15 6.44
N GLY A 35 -3.64 -11.30 5.23
CA GLY A 35 -5.02 -11.72 4.97
C GLY A 35 -5.89 -10.68 4.28
N ALA A 36 -5.31 -9.58 3.76
CA ALA A 36 -6.06 -8.60 3.00
C ALA A 36 -6.73 -9.24 1.77
N VAL A 37 -7.98 -8.85 1.50
CA VAL A 37 -8.70 -9.30 0.31
C VAL A 37 -8.22 -8.54 -0.93
N LYS A 38 -7.97 -7.24 -0.75
CA LYS A 38 -7.58 -6.33 -1.81
C LYS A 38 -6.76 -5.18 -1.24
N VAL A 39 -5.76 -4.75 -2.00
CA VAL A 39 -4.92 -3.60 -1.70
C VAL A 39 -4.99 -2.64 -2.89
N LEU A 40 -5.46 -1.42 -2.63
CA LEU A 40 -5.61 -0.34 -3.60
C LEU A 40 -4.58 0.75 -3.31
N ALA A 41 -3.71 1.02 -4.29
CA ALA A 41 -2.95 2.25 -4.35
C ALA A 41 -3.91 3.41 -4.68
N VAL A 42 -3.88 4.47 -3.88
CA VAL A 42 -4.72 5.66 -4.08
C VAL A 42 -3.85 6.91 -4.04
N ASP A 43 -4.35 8.03 -4.56
CA ASP A 43 -3.62 9.30 -4.53
C ASP A 43 -2.18 9.19 -5.07
N ILE A 44 -2.09 8.66 -6.30
CA ILE A 44 -0.82 8.36 -6.94
C ILE A 44 -0.19 9.65 -7.45
N GLU A 45 1.03 9.90 -7.02
CA GLU A 45 1.87 11.01 -7.45
C GLU A 45 2.74 10.59 -8.62
N VAL A 46 2.86 11.46 -9.62
CA VAL A 46 3.74 11.28 -10.78
C VAL A 46 4.95 12.20 -10.61
N TYR A 47 6.16 11.68 -10.81
CA TYR A 47 7.38 12.46 -10.69
C TYR A 47 8.28 12.31 -11.93
N GLY A 48 9.13 13.31 -12.13
CA GLY A 48 10.03 13.39 -13.28
C GLY A 48 9.50 14.28 -14.40
N ASP A 49 10.41 15.04 -15.02
CA ASP A 49 10.12 15.91 -16.16
C ASP A 49 10.09 15.08 -17.44
N ASP A 50 9.00 14.35 -17.67
CA ASP A 50 8.63 13.88 -19.00
C ASP A 50 7.31 14.55 -19.40
N GLU A 51 7.14 14.90 -20.68
CA GLU A 51 5.94 15.63 -21.17
C GLU A 51 4.67 14.75 -21.18
N ASP A 52 4.83 13.47 -20.86
CA ASP A 52 3.82 12.43 -20.89
C ASP A 52 3.12 12.31 -19.51
N GLU A 53 1.84 11.90 -19.49
CA GLU A 53 1.06 11.72 -18.25
C GLU A 53 1.64 10.64 -17.29
N GLU A 54 2.71 9.93 -17.69
CA GLU A 54 3.37 8.90 -16.89
C GLU A 54 4.65 9.35 -16.16
N GLY A 55 5.23 10.52 -16.49
CA GLY A 55 6.48 11.02 -15.88
C GLY A 55 7.66 10.04 -15.96
N LEU A 56 8.68 10.18 -15.12
CA LEU A 56 9.74 9.17 -14.96
C LEU A 56 9.37 8.07 -13.95
N GLY A 57 8.25 8.20 -13.26
CA GLY A 57 7.76 7.22 -12.30
C GLY A 57 6.54 7.68 -11.52
N GLN A 58 5.98 6.73 -10.76
CA GLN A 58 4.80 6.94 -9.94
C GLN A 58 5.01 6.39 -8.54
N ASN A 59 4.52 7.09 -7.53
CA ASN A 59 4.58 6.66 -6.15
C ASN A 59 3.23 6.90 -5.46
N THR A 60 2.92 6.09 -4.46
CA THR A 60 1.96 6.52 -3.44
C THR A 60 2.34 6.02 -2.06
N GLY A 61 2.28 6.91 -1.08
CA GLY A 61 2.28 6.56 0.34
C GLY A 61 0.92 6.12 0.88
N ARG A 62 -0.14 6.07 0.06
CA ARG A 62 -1.53 5.90 0.52
C ARG A 62 -2.18 4.65 -0.03
N LEU A 63 -2.66 3.81 0.87
CA LEU A 63 -3.34 2.55 0.55
C LEU A 63 -4.76 2.50 1.13
N VAL A 64 -5.65 1.84 0.39
CA VAL A 64 -6.92 1.33 0.91
C VAL A 64 -6.88 -0.19 0.90
N ILE A 65 -7.03 -0.79 2.08
CA ILE A 65 -6.97 -2.25 2.28
C ILE A 65 -8.37 -2.76 2.58
N GLU A 66 -8.87 -3.69 1.77
CA GLU A 66 -10.13 -4.41 2.00
C GLU A 66 -9.91 -5.56 2.99
N LEU A 67 -10.71 -5.55 4.06
CA LEU A 67 -10.60 -6.48 5.16
C LEU A 67 -11.30 -7.82 4.87
N PRO A 68 -10.73 -8.95 5.30
CA PRO A 68 -11.40 -10.23 5.21
C PRO A 68 -12.55 -10.33 6.22
N ASN A 69 -13.54 -11.18 5.90
CA ASN A 69 -14.64 -11.50 6.82
C ASN A 69 -14.22 -12.48 7.92
N ALA A 70 -13.14 -13.26 7.70
CA ALA A 70 -12.65 -14.23 8.66
C ALA A 70 -11.97 -13.50 9.84
N PRO A 71 -12.41 -13.70 11.10
CA PRO A 71 -11.89 -12.93 12.24
C PRO A 71 -10.38 -13.05 12.45
N ALA A 72 -9.80 -14.23 12.23
CA ALA A 72 -8.37 -14.46 12.40
C ALA A 72 -7.52 -13.70 11.36
N ASP A 73 -7.96 -13.68 10.10
CA ASP A 73 -7.28 -12.95 9.03
C ASP A 73 -7.46 -11.45 9.23
N ARG A 74 -8.66 -11.04 9.66
CA ARG A 74 -8.97 -9.65 9.96
C ARG A 74 -8.04 -9.10 11.04
N SER A 75 -7.92 -9.80 12.17
CA SER A 75 -7.01 -9.40 13.26
C SER A 75 -5.57 -9.23 12.77
N ARG A 76 -5.07 -10.14 11.92
CA ARG A 76 -3.71 -10.05 11.39
C ARG A 76 -3.50 -8.84 10.47
N VAL A 77 -4.50 -8.45 9.69
CA VAL A 77 -4.45 -7.20 8.92
C VAL A 77 -4.43 -5.99 9.84
N PHE A 78 -5.21 -5.98 10.92
CA PHE A 78 -5.14 -4.91 11.93
C PHE A 78 -3.78 -4.84 12.61
N ASP A 79 -3.19 -5.97 13.01
CA ASP A 79 -1.86 -6.01 13.62
C ASP A 79 -0.79 -5.46 12.68
N TRP A 80 -0.88 -5.80 11.39
CA TRP A 80 0.02 -5.25 10.36
C TRP A 80 -0.15 -3.73 10.22
N VAL A 81 -1.39 -3.24 10.12
CA VAL A 81 -1.67 -1.79 10.00
C VAL A 81 -1.27 -1.03 11.27
N ALA A 82 -1.46 -1.63 12.44
CA ALA A 82 -1.05 -1.06 13.72
C ALA A 82 0.47 -0.86 13.75
N ALA A 83 1.25 -1.87 13.38
CA ALA A 83 2.71 -1.77 13.34
C ALA A 83 3.20 -0.64 12.42
N VAL A 84 2.58 -0.49 11.24
CA VAL A 84 2.87 0.62 10.32
C VAL A 84 2.46 1.96 10.93
N SER A 85 1.23 2.07 11.45
CA SER A 85 0.74 3.32 12.03
C SER A 85 1.64 3.80 13.18
N GLU A 86 2.03 2.88 14.06
CA GLU A 86 2.92 3.16 15.19
C GLU A 86 4.32 3.60 14.73
N SER A 87 4.87 3.01 13.66
CA SER A 87 6.18 3.44 13.13
C SER A 87 6.17 4.87 12.59
N HIS A 88 5.01 5.38 12.17
CA HIS A 88 4.81 6.76 11.74
C HIS A 88 4.23 7.68 12.84
N GLY A 89 4.10 7.17 14.08
CA GLY A 89 3.62 7.97 15.23
C GLY A 89 2.11 8.20 15.25
N PHE A 90 1.33 7.37 14.56
CA PHE A 90 -0.13 7.37 14.59
C PHE A 90 -0.68 6.29 15.51
N ASP A 91 -1.89 6.52 16.02
CA ASP A 91 -2.62 5.54 16.80
C ASP A 91 -3.19 4.43 15.90
N PRO A 92 -3.19 3.16 16.34
CA PRO A 92 -3.78 2.06 15.60
C PRO A 92 -5.31 2.18 15.53
N TYR A 93 -5.89 1.64 14.46
CA TYR A 93 -7.34 1.60 14.30
C TYR A 93 -7.99 0.59 15.25
N GLU A 94 -9.11 0.98 15.86
CA GLU A 94 -10.00 0.02 16.52
C GLU A 94 -10.85 -0.75 15.50
N ASP A 95 -11.06 -2.03 15.75
CA ASP A 95 -11.99 -2.83 14.97
C ASP A 95 -13.44 -2.55 15.41
N ILE A 96 -14.13 -1.71 14.64
CA ILE A 96 -15.54 -1.34 14.82
C ILE A 96 -16.46 -1.95 13.76
N GLY A 97 -15.98 -2.98 13.04
CA GLY A 97 -16.71 -3.63 11.94
C GLY A 97 -16.58 -2.93 10.58
N GLN A 98 -15.64 -2.01 10.41
CA GLN A 98 -15.31 -1.42 9.12
C GLN A 98 -14.87 -2.47 8.10
N THR A 99 -15.13 -2.25 6.81
CA THR A 99 -14.75 -3.19 5.75
C THR A 99 -13.43 -2.83 5.08
N HIS A 100 -12.91 -1.63 5.36
CA HIS A 100 -11.67 -1.13 4.76
C HIS A 100 -10.83 -0.40 5.81
N LEU A 101 -9.51 -0.40 5.62
CA LEU A 101 -8.56 0.44 6.35
C LEU A 101 -7.86 1.38 5.37
N PHE A 102 -7.65 2.62 5.79
CA PHE A 102 -6.80 3.58 5.09
C PHE A 102 -5.44 3.63 5.79
N VAL A 103 -4.37 3.45 5.02
CA VAL A 103 -2.99 3.36 5.55
C VAL A 103 -2.11 4.39 4.85
N MET A 104 -1.29 5.07 5.64
CA MET A 104 -0.21 5.94 5.18
C MET A 104 1.12 5.22 5.44
N LEU A 105 2.02 5.25 4.46
CA LEU A 105 3.31 4.56 4.43
C LEU A 105 4.50 5.53 4.61
N ASP A 106 4.22 6.83 4.71
CA ASP A 106 5.16 7.94 4.87
C ASP A 106 4.54 9.09 5.69
#